data_AF-I4W3Y0-F1
#
_entry.id   AF-I4W3Y0-F1
#
_cell.length_a   1.000
_cell.length_b   1.000
_cell.length_c   1.000
_cell.angle_alpha   90.00
_cell.angle_beta   90.00
_cell.angle_gamma   90.00
#
_symmetry.space_group_name_H-M   'P 1'
#
loop_
_entity.id
_entity.type
_entity.pdbx_description
1 polymer ?
#
loop_
_entity_poly.entity_id
_entity_poly.type
_entity_poly.pdbx_seq_one_letter_code
_entity_poly.pdbx_strand_id
1 'polypeptide(L)'
;DNRGRPCLGSRKSISASPACVGNDLFGDLLLDSLHRTGVGVDDVVRTSEANTALAFVALDARGERSFSFYRPPSADLLFRPCHFRTEAFVDTAIFHVCSNSMT
;
A
#
# COMPACT_ATOMS: atom_id res chain seq x y z
N ASP A 1 -43.38 -2.55 15.66
CA ASP A 1 -42.30 -1.60 16.01
C ASP A 1 -41.01 -2.09 15.38
N ASN A 2 -40.76 -1.71 14.12
CA ASN A 2 -39.62 -2.15 13.33
C ASN A 2 -38.72 -0.93 13.13
N ARG A 3 -37.90 -0.63 14.14
CA ARG A 3 -37.00 0.52 14.12
C ARG A 3 -35.96 0.32 13.01
N GLY A 4 -35.95 1.28 12.10
CA GLY A 4 -35.08 1.34 10.93
C GLY A 4 -33.62 1.09 11.30
N ARG A 5 -33.07 0.03 10.72
CA ARG A 5 -31.63 -0.17 10.64
C ARG A 5 -31.03 1.00 9.85
N PRO A 6 -29.96 1.64 10.33
CA PRO A 6 -29.31 2.71 9.58
C PRO A 6 -28.85 2.19 8.22
N CYS A 7 -29.21 2.95 7.20
CA CYS A 7 -28.84 2.73 5.82
C CYS A 7 -27.32 2.69 5.67
N LEU A 8 -26.85 1.64 4.99
CA LEU A 8 -25.69 1.64 4.10
C LEU A 8 -24.48 2.45 4.62
N GLY A 9 -23.68 1.82 5.47
CA GLY A 9 -22.33 2.29 5.74
C GLY A 9 -21.61 2.57 4.44
N SER A 10 -20.92 3.71 4.38
CA SER A 10 -19.97 4.09 3.34
C SER A 10 -19.30 2.84 2.78
N ARG A 11 -19.43 2.60 1.47
CA ARG A 11 -18.77 1.47 0.81
C ARG A 11 -17.30 1.51 1.21
N LYS A 12 -16.87 0.62 2.13
CA LYS A 12 -15.46 0.38 2.38
C LYS A 12 -14.85 0.07 1.02
N SER A 13 -13.69 0.65 0.74
CA SER A 13 -12.99 0.40 -0.51
C SER A 13 -12.89 -1.11 -0.75
N ILE A 14 -13.03 -1.50 -2.02
CA ILE A 14 -13.02 -2.90 -2.47
C ILE A 14 -11.71 -3.61 -2.07
N SER A 15 -10.64 -2.85 -1.79
CA SER A 15 -9.37 -3.34 -1.28
C SER A 15 -8.66 -2.25 -0.48
N ALA A 16 -8.10 -2.60 0.68
CA ALA A 16 -7.17 -1.75 1.44
C ALA A 16 -5.75 -2.32 1.33
N SER A 17 -4.74 -1.46 1.29
CA SER A 17 -3.33 -1.87 1.17
C SER A 17 -2.51 -1.30 2.31
N PRO A 18 -2.34 -2.02 3.43
CA PRO A 18 -1.41 -1.65 4.47
C PRO A 18 0.01 -1.60 3.90
N ALA A 19 0.62 -0.43 3.93
CA ALA A 19 1.96 -0.20 3.38
C ALA A 19 2.61 1.00 4.05
N CYS A 20 3.93 1.15 3.90
CA CYS A 20 4.65 2.37 4.28
C CYS A 20 5.34 2.94 3.04
N VAL A 21 5.13 4.22 2.76
CA VAL A 21 5.75 4.95 1.64
C VAL A 21 6.41 6.22 2.14
N GLY A 22 7.38 6.73 1.37
CA GLY A 22 8.13 7.93 1.74
C GLY A 22 7.26 9.20 1.70
N ASN A 23 7.68 10.20 2.44
CA ASN A 23 7.26 11.60 2.28
C ASN A 23 8.00 12.23 1.08
N ASP A 24 7.85 11.61 -0.08
CA ASP A 24 8.48 11.99 -1.33
C ASP A 24 7.49 11.93 -2.51
N LEU A 25 7.93 12.45 -3.65
CA LEU A 25 7.16 12.49 -4.89
C LEU A 25 6.65 11.11 -5.33
N PHE A 26 7.44 10.05 -5.08
CA PHE A 26 7.07 8.71 -5.50
C PHE A 26 5.97 8.13 -4.60
N GLY A 27 6.03 8.41 -3.30
CA GLY A 27 4.98 8.06 -2.34
C GLY A 27 3.66 8.74 -2.68
N ASP A 28 3.69 10.03 -3.06
CA ASP A 28 2.51 10.76 -3.52
C ASP A 28 1.93 10.16 -4.80
N LEU A 29 2.79 9.86 -5.79
CA LEU A 29 2.36 9.25 -7.06
C LEU A 29 1.68 7.89 -6.85
N LEU A 30 2.21 7.06 -5.94
CA LEU A 30 1.62 5.76 -5.59
C LEU A 30 0.24 5.94 -4.98
N LEU A 31 0.11 6.81 -3.98
CA LEU A 31 -1.16 7.07 -3.32
C LEU A 31 -2.22 7.61 -4.28
N ASP A 32 -1.87 8.58 -5.11
CA ASP A 32 -2.77 9.12 -6.12
C ASP A 32 -3.22 8.05 -7.11
N SER A 33 -2.33 7.13 -7.49
CA SER A 33 -2.65 6.05 -8.41
C SER A 33 -3.62 5.04 -7.79
N LEU A 34 -3.40 4.67 -6.52
CA LEU A 34 -4.31 3.81 -5.76
C LEU A 34 -5.69 4.46 -5.57
N HIS A 35 -5.72 5.75 -5.23
CA HIS A 35 -6.96 6.50 -5.12
C HIS A 35 -7.75 6.52 -6.43
N ARG A 36 -7.09 6.80 -7.55
CA ARG A 36 -7.74 6.84 -8.88
C ARG A 36 -8.32 5.50 -9.29
N THR A 37 -7.75 4.39 -8.83
CA THR A 37 -8.27 3.03 -9.09
C THR A 37 -9.30 2.57 -8.07
N GLY A 38 -9.64 3.40 -7.08
CA GLY A 38 -10.64 3.11 -6.05
C GLY A 38 -10.12 2.27 -4.89
N VAL A 39 -8.80 2.08 -4.77
CA VAL A 39 -8.14 1.40 -3.66
C VAL A 39 -8.08 2.33 -2.45
N GLY A 40 -8.46 1.82 -1.28
CA GLY A 40 -8.43 2.54 -0.03
C GLY A 40 -7.01 2.63 0.50
N VAL A 41 -6.58 3.83 0.86
CA VAL A 41 -5.22 4.08 1.36
C VAL A 41 -5.18 4.50 2.82
N ASP A 42 -6.31 4.39 3.53
CA ASP A 42 -6.42 4.78 4.95
C ASP A 42 -5.45 4.00 5.87
N ASP A 43 -4.93 2.86 5.38
CA ASP A 43 -3.95 2.01 6.06
C ASP A 43 -2.49 2.23 5.59
N VAL A 44 -2.25 3.24 4.74
CA VAL A 44 -0.90 3.60 4.29
C VAL A 44 -0.25 4.57 5.26
N VAL A 45 0.92 4.19 5.76
CA VAL A 45 1.78 5.05 6.59
C VAL A 45 2.72 5.86 5.71
N ARG A 46 2.95 7.11 6.09
CA ARG A 46 3.97 7.98 5.50
C ARG A 46 5.14 8.14 6.45
N THR A 47 6.37 8.13 5.92
CA THR A 47 7.59 8.34 6.72
C THR A 47 8.59 9.26 6.03
N SER A 48 9.32 10.05 6.82
CA SER A 48 10.47 10.83 6.36
C SER A 48 11.81 10.16 6.69
N GLU A 49 11.79 9.00 7.34
CA GLU A 49 13.01 8.28 7.75
C GLU A 49 13.68 7.54 6.57
N ALA A 50 12.92 7.26 5.51
CA ALA A 50 13.39 6.58 4.33
C ALA A 50 12.56 6.97 3.10
N ASN A 51 13.17 6.88 1.91
CA ASN A 51 12.49 7.13 0.65
C ASN A 51 11.67 5.91 0.22
N THR A 52 10.67 6.14 -0.62
CA THR A 52 9.92 5.12 -1.34
C THR A 52 10.87 4.26 -2.19
N ALA A 53 10.77 2.93 -2.08
CA ALA A 53 11.60 2.02 -2.86
C ALA A 53 11.34 2.16 -4.37
N LEU A 54 12.41 2.05 -5.17
CA LEU A 54 12.33 2.12 -6.63
C LEU A 54 12.83 0.83 -7.27
N ALA A 55 12.15 0.40 -8.33
CA ALA A 55 12.61 -0.66 -9.22
C ALA A 55 12.77 -0.09 -10.62
N PHE A 56 14.01 -0.03 -11.11
CA PHE A 56 14.30 0.33 -12.49
C PHE A 56 14.29 -0.93 -13.34
N VAL A 57 13.56 -0.87 -14.45
CA VAL A 57 13.48 -1.96 -15.42
C VAL A 57 14.01 -1.43 -16.75
N ALA A 58 15.04 -2.07 -17.27
CA ALA A 58 15.61 -1.79 -18.59
C ALA A 58 15.44 -3.01 -19.50
N LEU A 59 15.25 -2.75 -20.79
CA LEU A 59 15.25 -3.77 -21.83
C LEU A 59 16.55 -3.64 -22.61
N ASP A 60 17.24 -4.76 -22.82
CA ASP A 60 18.40 -4.77 -23.73
C ASP A 60 17.96 -4.79 -25.21
N ALA A 61 18.92 -4.81 -26.13
CA ALA A 61 18.65 -4.82 -27.58
C ALA A 61 17.90 -6.08 -28.06
N ARG A 62 17.82 -7.13 -27.24
CA ARG A 62 17.10 -8.38 -27.52
C ARG A 62 15.75 -8.45 -26.78
N GLY A 63 15.43 -7.43 -25.97
CA GLY A 63 14.20 -7.37 -25.17
C GLY A 63 14.30 -8.08 -23.81
N GLU A 64 15.50 -8.49 -23.39
CA GLU A 64 15.70 -9.11 -22.07
C GLU A 64 15.61 -8.05 -20.97
N ARG A 65 14.90 -8.39 -19.89
CA ARG A 65 14.62 -7.48 -18.77
C ARG A 65 15.74 -7.52 -17.75
N SER A 66 16.35 -6.36 -17.50
CA SER A 66 17.26 -6.14 -16.38
C SER A 66 16.56 -5.32 -15.29
N PHE A 67 16.74 -5.72 -14.03
CA PHE A 67 16.12 -5.08 -12.87
C PHE A 67 17.20 -4.49 -11.96
N SER A 68 17.01 -3.26 -11.51
CA SER A 68 17.83 -2.64 -10.46
C SER A 68 16.94 -2.07 -9.37
N PHE A 69 17.15 -2.53 -8.13
CA PHE A 69 16.31 -2.18 -6.99
C PHE A 69 17.05 -1.21 -6.07
N TYR A 70 16.48 -0.02 -5.89
CA TYR A 70 16.94 0.96 -4.93
C TYR A 70 16.10 0.80 -3.67
N ARG A 71 16.57 -0.10 -2.82
CA ARG A 71 15.97 -0.44 -1.52
C ARG A 71 16.91 -0.31 -0.28
N PRO A 72 17.98 0.53 -0.25
CA PRO A 72 18.75 0.73 0.98
C PRO A 72 18.04 1.73 1.90
N PRO A 73 17.94 1.42 3.20
CA PRO A 73 16.64 1.24 3.87
C PRO A 73 15.55 2.15 3.30
N SER A 74 14.49 1.53 2.78
CA SER A 74 13.36 2.18 2.12
C SER A 74 12.13 2.21 3.02
N ALA A 75 11.16 3.05 2.69
CA ALA A 75 9.98 3.27 3.51
C ALA A 75 9.18 1.99 3.81
N ASP A 76 9.06 1.07 2.85
CA ASP A 76 8.30 -0.19 3.02
C ASP A 76 8.90 -1.10 4.10
N LEU A 77 10.22 -1.01 4.35
CA LEU A 77 10.90 -1.70 5.44
C LEU A 77 10.60 -1.13 6.83
N LEU A 78 9.98 0.04 6.91
CA LEU A 78 9.66 0.71 8.17
C LEU A 78 8.24 0.44 8.65
N PHE A 79 7.46 -0.39 7.95
CA PHE A 79 6.16 -0.81 8.44
C PHE A 79 6.30 -1.69 9.70
N ARG A 80 5.50 -1.45 10.73
CA ARG A 80 5.58 -2.11 12.04
C ARG A 80 4.21 -2.59 12.49
N PRO A 81 4.13 -3.55 13.42
CA PRO A 81 2.84 -4.03 13.94
C PRO A 81 1.94 -2.90 14.48
N CYS A 82 2.52 -1.86 15.08
CA CYS A 82 1.77 -0.70 15.59
C CYS A 82 1.09 0.15 14.49
N HIS A 83 1.47 -0.03 13.23
CA HIS A 83 0.86 0.67 12.10
C HIS A 83 -0.43 -0.01 11.61
N PHE A 84 -0.69 -1.25 12.03
CA PHE A 84 -1.95 -1.90 11.71
C PHE A 84 -3.09 -1.28 12.51
N ARG A 85 -4.15 -0.85 11.80
CA ARG A 85 -5.42 -0.48 12.42
C ARG A 85 -6.26 -1.74 12.62
N THR A 86 -6.67 -2.03 13.85
CA THR A 86 -7.48 -3.22 14.15
C THR A 86 -8.79 -3.21 13.37
N GLU A 87 -9.35 -2.03 13.12
CA GLU A 87 -10.58 -1.80 12.37
C GLU A 87 -10.48 -2.27 10.91
N ALA A 88 -9.26 -2.31 10.35
CA ALA A 88 -9.00 -2.81 9.01
C ALA A 88 -9.20 -4.34 8.90
N PHE A 89 -9.29 -5.06 10.02
CA PHE A 89 -9.47 -6.52 10.03
C PHE A 89 -10.90 -6.98 10.34
N VAL A 90 -11.77 -6.09 10.83
CA VAL A 90 -13.11 -6.45 11.35
C VAL A 90 -14.03 -7.07 10.30
N ASP A 91 -13.95 -6.62 9.03
CA ASP A 91 -14.77 -7.11 7.92
C ASP A 91 -13.92 -7.67 6.76
N THR A 92 -12.67 -8.01 7.04
CA THR A 92 -11.72 -8.43 6.01
C THR A 92 -11.81 -9.93 5.78
N ALA A 93 -12.33 -10.32 4.62
CA ALA A 93 -12.46 -11.73 4.23
C ALA A 93 -11.12 -12.36 3.78
N ILE A 94 -10.22 -11.56 3.21
CA ILE A 94 -8.96 -12.02 2.64
C ILE A 94 -7.84 -11.05 3.02
N PHE A 95 -6.73 -11.58 3.53
CA PHE A 95 -5.49 -10.84 3.73
C PHE A 95 -4.41 -11.44 2.84
N HIS A 96 -3.90 -10.65 1.89
CA HIS A 96 -2.89 -11.08 0.92
C HIS A 96 -1.51 -10.57 1.33
N VAL A 97 -0.51 -11.43 1.25
CA VAL A 97 0.90 -11.11 1.51
C VAL A 97 1.78 -11.61 0.38
N CYS A 98 2.86 -10.87 0.09
CA CYS A 98 3.86 -11.24 -0.90
C CYS A 98 5.21 -11.51 -0.22
N SER A 99 6.04 -12.37 -0.82
CA SER A 99 7.37 -12.74 -0.30
C SER A 99 8.30 -11.54 -0.08
N ASN A 100 8.18 -10.51 -0.91
CA ASN A 100 9.01 -9.30 -0.81
C ASN A 100 8.74 -8.48 0.47
N SER A 101 7.61 -8.73 1.14
CA SER A 101 7.28 -8.13 2.42
C SER A 101 7.90 -8.89 3.61
N MET A 102 8.64 -9.98 3.36
CA MET A 102 9.29 -10.81 4.37
C MET A 102 10.83 -10.67 4.38
N THR A 103 11.36 -9.70 3.65
CA THR A 103 12.81 -9.40 3.50
C THR A 103 13.18 -8.06 4.12
#